data_AF-A0A2S6QJ32-F1
#
_entry.id   AF-A0A2S6QJ32-F1
#
_cell.length_a   1.000
_cell.length_b   1.000
_cell.length_c   1.000
_cell.angle_alpha   90.00
_cell.angle_beta   90.00
_cell.angle_gamma   90.00
#
_symmetry.space_group_name_H-M   'P 1'
#
loop_
_entity.id
_entity.type
_entity.pdbx_description
1 polymer ?
#
loop_
_entity_poly.entity_id
_entity_poly.type
_entity_poly.pdbx_seq_one_letter_code
_entity_poly.pdbx_strand_id
1 'polypeptide(L)'
;MTQNYQSLDFYSLRDLYKSRKSNPTEVIKRILERISEVDDSGIWISKVPESDVLHATNCLADQDPDSMALYGLPFAIKDNIDFSGLPTTAGCPDYSFEPSFSSPVVEKLIKAGAILLGKTNMDQFATGLVGTRSPYGICKNAINPKYISGGSSSGSAVAVSKGLVSFSLGTDTAGSGRVPAAFNNIVGLKPTRGMISNRGVVPACRSLDCLSIFALNTSDASEVMEIAKGFDSNDPYSRAQLNLSKKVDIEITNIKLGVPHTDDIDFFGNIETKNLFIQTIEIIKKLNVKIVEIDFEPFLEVAKLLYEGPWVAERYQAIRMFFDNNPESIHPITRAIIEEGKKPIAADAFAAEYRLRELGRKIETVWSQIDMVLSPTAGTIYTIDEVEADPIKLNSNLGTYTNFMNLLDLCGVSVPAGFGSDGMPFGVTLFGPALHDRSLLPLADKIHYYSKAGMGMTRTKLPKRKFITEHVSDDRILIAVCGAHMSGLPLNSELTDRGAEFVRKCRSARQYRFYALENFAPPRPGMVRSVDKHVNNIELEIWALPKTNFGDFISKIPEPLSIGTIELEDGTSVKGFLCESYVTERAKDITELGDWRIYLSDG
;
A
#
# COMPACT_ATOMS: atom_id res chain seq x y z
N MET A 1 -15.34 -32.76 -8.54
CA MET A 1 -15.87 -31.69 -7.68
C MET A 1 -14.82 -30.59 -7.63
N THR A 2 -14.92 -29.62 -8.54
CA THR A 2 -13.96 -28.52 -8.69
C THR A 2 -14.13 -27.55 -7.52
N GLN A 3 -13.15 -27.50 -6.62
CA GLN A 3 -13.09 -26.44 -5.61
C GLN A 3 -12.91 -25.11 -6.35
N ASN A 4 -13.92 -24.25 -6.33
CA ASN A 4 -13.81 -22.92 -6.88
C ASN A 4 -13.08 -22.06 -5.83
N TYR A 5 -11.80 -21.80 -6.01
CA TYR A 5 -11.03 -20.93 -5.11
C TYR A 5 -11.64 -19.52 -5.17
N GLN A 6 -12.40 -19.13 -4.15
CA GLN A 6 -13.22 -17.91 -4.15
C GLN A 6 -12.41 -16.61 -4.09
N SER A 7 -11.16 -16.66 -3.63
CA SER A 7 -10.27 -15.50 -3.49
C SER A 7 -8.82 -15.92 -3.69
N LEU A 8 -8.03 -15.07 -4.34
CA LEU A 8 -6.58 -15.23 -4.48
C LEU A 8 -5.80 -14.32 -3.53
N ASP A 9 -6.43 -13.80 -2.48
CA ASP A 9 -5.73 -13.06 -1.43
C ASP A 9 -4.73 -13.96 -0.70
N PHE A 10 -3.67 -13.34 -0.15
CA PHE A 10 -2.53 -14.09 0.36
C PHE A 10 -2.91 -14.98 1.54
N TYR A 11 -3.81 -14.49 2.42
CA TYR A 11 -4.28 -15.26 3.57
C TYR A 11 -5.01 -16.53 3.13
N SER A 12 -5.98 -16.41 2.21
CA SER A 12 -6.76 -17.54 1.71
C SER A 12 -5.90 -18.59 1.02
N LEU A 13 -4.95 -18.19 0.18
CA LEU A 13 -4.07 -19.13 -0.51
C LEU A 13 -3.08 -19.81 0.45
N ARG A 14 -2.51 -19.07 1.40
CA ARG A 14 -1.63 -19.66 2.43
C ARG A 14 -2.38 -20.68 3.28
N ASP A 15 -3.59 -20.37 3.73
CA ASP A 15 -4.41 -21.33 4.49
C ASP A 15 -4.68 -22.61 3.68
N LEU A 16 -4.97 -22.46 2.38
CA LEU A 16 -5.19 -23.58 1.46
C LEU A 16 -3.95 -24.47 1.33
N TYR A 17 -2.76 -23.87 1.16
CA TYR A 17 -1.49 -24.60 1.03
C TYR A 17 -1.07 -25.25 2.35
N LYS A 18 -1.15 -24.53 3.47
CA LYS A 18 -0.79 -25.04 4.80
C LYS A 18 -1.69 -26.19 5.26
N SER A 19 -2.99 -26.08 4.98
CA SER A 19 -3.94 -27.15 5.28
C SER A 19 -3.87 -28.33 4.31
N ARG A 20 -2.99 -28.29 3.30
CA ARG A 20 -2.82 -29.30 2.24
C ARG A 20 -4.12 -29.64 1.51
N LYS A 21 -5.08 -28.72 1.49
CA LYS A 21 -6.33 -28.84 0.72
C LYS A 21 -6.09 -28.63 -0.77
N SER A 22 -5.02 -27.91 -1.12
CA SER A 22 -4.47 -27.81 -2.46
C SER A 22 -2.98 -27.46 -2.40
N ASN A 23 -2.33 -27.34 -3.55
CA ASN A 23 -0.93 -26.97 -3.72
C ASN A 23 -0.78 -25.93 -4.85
N PRO A 24 0.39 -25.28 -4.98
CA PRO A 24 0.62 -24.27 -6.02
C PRO A 24 0.31 -24.76 -7.44
N THR A 25 0.69 -26.00 -7.78
CA THR A 25 0.46 -26.57 -9.12
C THR A 25 -1.03 -26.67 -9.46
N GLU A 26 -1.86 -27.14 -8.52
CA GLU A 26 -3.32 -27.23 -8.70
C GLU A 26 -3.99 -25.87 -8.81
N VAL A 27 -3.58 -24.90 -7.97
CA VAL A 27 -4.10 -23.53 -8.04
C VAL A 27 -3.73 -22.87 -9.38
N ILE A 28 -2.47 -23.00 -9.81
CA ILE A 28 -2.01 -22.45 -11.09
C ILE A 28 -2.76 -23.06 -12.27
N LYS A 29 -2.94 -24.39 -12.33
CA LYS A 29 -3.72 -25.02 -13.41
C LYS A 29 -5.12 -24.44 -13.51
N ARG A 30 -5.79 -24.26 -12.37
CA ARG A 30 -7.12 -23.64 -12.34
C ARG A 30 -7.11 -22.18 -12.80
N ILE A 31 -6.05 -21.45 -12.50
CA ILE A 31 -5.88 -20.06 -12.96
C ILE A 31 -5.65 -20.01 -14.47
N LEU A 32 -4.83 -20.91 -15.03
CA LEU A 32 -4.61 -20.99 -16.48
C LEU A 32 -5.92 -21.32 -17.22
N GLU A 33 -6.74 -22.21 -16.66
CA GLU A 33 -8.11 -22.45 -17.15
C GLU A 33 -8.94 -21.16 -17.13
N ARG A 34 -8.99 -20.43 -16.00
CA ARG A 34 -9.70 -19.14 -15.90
C ARG A 34 -9.20 -18.12 -16.93
N ILE A 35 -7.89 -18.04 -17.14
CA ILE A 35 -7.29 -17.15 -18.14
C ILE A 35 -7.78 -17.52 -19.55
N SER A 36 -7.94 -18.81 -19.85
CA SER A 36 -8.48 -19.26 -21.15
C SER A 36 -9.99 -19.03 -21.32
N GLU A 37 -10.74 -18.97 -20.22
CA GLU A 37 -12.19 -18.72 -20.20
C GLU A 37 -12.55 -17.22 -20.31
N VAL A 38 -11.62 -16.31 -20.00
CA VAL A 38 -11.86 -14.87 -20.06
C VAL A 38 -11.78 -14.35 -21.50
N ASP A 39 -12.92 -13.88 -22.00
CA ASP A 39 -13.06 -13.22 -23.31
C ASP A 39 -12.65 -11.74 -23.26
N ASP A 40 -11.38 -11.48 -22.95
CA ASP A 40 -10.77 -10.15 -23.03
C ASP A 40 -9.28 -10.28 -23.37
N SER A 41 -8.97 -10.21 -24.66
CA SER A 41 -7.59 -10.20 -25.15
C SER A 41 -6.80 -8.95 -24.71
N GLY A 42 -7.48 -7.90 -24.28
CA GLY A 42 -6.87 -6.65 -23.83
C GLY A 42 -6.17 -6.75 -22.48
N ILE A 43 -6.18 -7.90 -21.78
CA ILE A 43 -5.52 -8.07 -20.47
C ILE A 43 -4.02 -8.41 -20.62
N TRP A 44 -3.67 -9.29 -21.55
CA TRP A 44 -2.33 -9.88 -21.66
C TRP A 44 -1.69 -9.53 -23.00
N ILE A 45 -0.44 -9.06 -22.99
CA ILE A 45 0.37 -8.93 -24.21
C ILE A 45 1.10 -10.25 -24.48
N SER A 46 1.71 -10.82 -23.45
CA SER A 46 2.40 -12.11 -23.54
C SER A 46 2.22 -12.90 -22.24
N LYS A 47 2.24 -14.23 -22.36
CA LYS A 47 2.08 -15.16 -21.23
C LYS A 47 3.33 -16.02 -21.14
N VAL A 48 3.76 -16.32 -19.91
CA VAL A 48 4.83 -17.29 -19.68
C VAL A 48 4.33 -18.65 -20.19
N PRO A 49 5.15 -19.43 -20.94
CA PRO A 49 4.75 -20.75 -21.41
C PRO A 49 4.25 -21.62 -20.25
N GLU A 50 3.15 -22.34 -20.46
CA GLU A 50 2.54 -23.18 -19.42
C GLU A 50 3.52 -24.19 -18.83
N SER A 51 4.41 -24.76 -19.65
CA SER A 51 5.49 -25.66 -19.20
C SER A 51 6.37 -25.01 -18.14
N ASP A 52 6.70 -23.74 -18.29
CA ASP A 52 7.63 -23.02 -17.44
C ASP A 52 6.95 -22.59 -16.15
N VAL A 53 5.68 -22.17 -16.24
CA VAL A 53 4.84 -21.88 -15.06
C VAL A 53 4.69 -23.15 -14.21
N LEU A 54 4.37 -24.29 -14.82
CA LEU A 54 4.23 -25.57 -14.10
C LEU A 54 5.57 -26.09 -13.57
N HIS A 55 6.67 -25.84 -14.27
CA HIS A 55 8.00 -26.14 -13.75
C HIS A 55 8.29 -25.35 -12.47
N ALA A 56 7.99 -24.05 -12.46
CA ALA A 56 8.18 -23.19 -11.30
C ALA A 56 7.34 -23.66 -10.10
N THR A 57 6.09 -24.08 -10.29
CA THR A 57 5.28 -24.63 -9.19
C THR A 57 5.79 -25.98 -8.68
N ASN A 58 6.31 -26.84 -9.57
CA ASN A 58 6.88 -28.13 -9.17
C ASN A 58 8.17 -27.96 -8.35
N CYS A 59 8.99 -26.95 -8.64
CA CYS A 59 10.15 -26.59 -7.82
C CYS A 59 9.77 -26.18 -6.38
N LEU A 60 8.53 -25.74 -6.16
CA LEU A 60 8.01 -25.40 -4.85
C LEU A 60 7.35 -26.59 -4.13
N ALA A 61 6.80 -27.57 -4.86
CA ALA A 61 5.86 -28.57 -4.33
C ALA A 61 6.33 -29.34 -3.08
N ASP A 62 7.63 -29.59 -2.94
CA ASP A 62 8.23 -30.32 -1.81
C ASP A 62 8.77 -29.40 -0.69
N GLN A 63 8.67 -28.08 -0.86
CA GLN A 63 9.14 -27.11 0.13
C GLN A 63 8.05 -26.77 1.15
N ASP A 64 8.46 -26.34 2.33
CA ASP A 64 7.53 -25.85 3.36
C ASP A 64 6.85 -24.56 2.86
N PRO A 65 5.50 -24.45 2.86
CA PRO A 65 4.81 -23.21 2.51
C PRO A 65 5.21 -21.99 3.36
N ASP A 66 5.81 -22.19 4.54
CA ASP A 66 6.35 -21.13 5.39
C ASP A 66 7.82 -20.78 5.11
N SER A 67 8.47 -21.47 4.16
CA SER A 67 9.88 -21.23 3.81
C SER A 67 10.11 -19.95 3.01
N MET A 68 9.07 -19.44 2.33
CA MET A 68 9.15 -18.29 1.44
C MET A 68 7.95 -17.38 1.61
N ALA A 69 8.19 -16.06 1.57
CA ALA A 69 7.14 -15.09 1.82
C ALA A 69 5.99 -15.19 0.80
N LEU A 70 6.28 -15.29 -0.51
CA LEU A 70 5.28 -15.34 -1.57
C LEU A 70 5.08 -16.75 -2.15
N TYR A 71 5.30 -17.79 -1.33
CA TYR A 71 5.24 -19.19 -1.75
C TYR A 71 4.01 -19.51 -2.61
N GLY A 72 4.25 -19.79 -3.89
CA GLY A 72 3.24 -20.25 -4.84
C GLY A 72 2.16 -19.21 -5.17
N LEU A 73 2.40 -17.93 -4.91
CA LEU A 73 1.46 -16.85 -5.22
C LEU A 73 1.60 -16.41 -6.69
N PRO A 74 0.54 -16.49 -7.51
CA PRO A 74 0.57 -16.05 -8.91
C PRO A 74 0.63 -14.52 -9.02
N PHE A 75 1.48 -14.02 -9.91
CA PHE A 75 1.56 -12.59 -10.18
C PHE A 75 1.78 -12.27 -11.66
N ALA A 76 1.51 -11.01 -12.02
CA ALA A 76 1.76 -10.47 -13.34
C ALA A 76 2.58 -9.18 -13.26
N ILE A 77 3.25 -8.82 -14.35
CA ILE A 77 3.95 -7.55 -14.47
C ILE A 77 3.44 -6.79 -15.68
N LYS A 78 3.41 -5.46 -15.62
CA LYS A 78 3.11 -4.62 -16.76
C LYS A 78 4.19 -4.78 -17.85
N ASP A 79 3.82 -4.69 -19.12
CA ASP A 79 4.72 -4.94 -20.23
C ASP A 79 5.74 -3.82 -20.54
N ASN A 80 5.96 -2.92 -19.59
CA ASN A 80 7.12 -2.03 -19.57
C ASN A 80 8.14 -2.43 -18.49
N ILE A 81 7.96 -3.57 -17.83
CA ILE A 81 8.86 -4.13 -16.81
C ILE A 81 9.53 -5.37 -17.43
N ASP A 82 10.85 -5.44 -17.36
CA ASP A 82 11.63 -6.49 -18.01
C ASP A 82 11.55 -7.84 -17.26
N PHE A 83 11.38 -8.90 -18.04
CA PHE A 83 11.55 -10.27 -17.61
C PHE A 83 12.25 -11.02 -18.74
N SER A 84 13.45 -11.54 -18.50
CA SER A 84 14.32 -12.14 -19.54
C SER A 84 13.74 -13.37 -20.24
N GLY A 85 12.58 -13.88 -19.80
CA GLY A 85 11.86 -14.96 -20.48
C GLY A 85 10.74 -14.51 -21.43
N LEU A 86 10.44 -13.21 -21.53
CA LEU A 86 9.43 -12.65 -22.43
C LEU A 86 9.87 -11.29 -22.99
N PRO A 87 9.49 -10.95 -24.24
CA PRO A 87 9.78 -9.63 -24.79
C PRO A 87 9.11 -8.52 -23.95
N THR A 88 9.71 -7.33 -24.01
CA THR A 88 9.14 -6.08 -23.48
C THR A 88 8.75 -5.20 -24.67
N THR A 89 7.47 -4.79 -24.75
CA THR A 89 6.96 -3.99 -25.88
C THR A 89 6.51 -2.60 -25.48
N ALA A 90 6.28 -2.34 -24.19
CA ALA A 90 5.67 -1.10 -23.70
C ALA A 90 4.34 -0.74 -24.41
N GLY A 91 3.58 -1.74 -24.86
CA GLY A 91 2.35 -1.56 -25.64
C GLY A 91 2.60 -1.12 -27.10
N CYS A 92 3.79 -1.32 -27.65
CA CYS A 92 4.14 -1.01 -29.04
C CYS A 92 4.84 -2.21 -29.70
N PRO A 93 4.19 -2.91 -30.66
CA PRO A 93 4.78 -4.08 -31.31
C PRO A 93 6.16 -3.83 -31.92
N ASP A 94 6.35 -2.70 -32.60
CA ASP A 94 7.61 -2.39 -33.28
C ASP A 94 8.72 -1.89 -32.33
N TYR A 95 8.38 -1.60 -31.06
CA TYR A 95 9.35 -1.29 -30.00
C TYR A 95 9.89 -2.55 -29.30
N SER A 96 9.31 -3.72 -29.60
CA SER A 96 9.60 -4.98 -28.93
C SER A 96 11.10 -5.32 -28.90
N PHE A 97 11.60 -5.73 -27.73
CA PHE A 97 12.94 -6.26 -27.56
C PHE A 97 12.97 -7.38 -26.52
N GLU A 98 13.95 -8.28 -26.62
CA GLU A 98 14.22 -9.31 -25.63
C GLU A 98 15.16 -8.76 -24.55
N PRO A 99 14.71 -8.61 -23.29
CA PRO A 99 15.55 -8.06 -22.24
C PRO A 99 16.65 -9.04 -21.82
N SER A 100 17.89 -8.56 -21.74
CA SER A 100 19.06 -9.38 -21.37
C SER A 100 19.10 -9.80 -19.90
N PHE A 101 18.28 -9.17 -19.05
CA PHE A 101 18.12 -9.48 -17.63
C PHE A 101 16.68 -9.18 -17.19
N SER A 102 16.23 -9.79 -16.09
CA SER A 102 14.94 -9.46 -15.49
C SER A 102 15.08 -8.26 -14.54
N SER A 103 14.08 -7.39 -14.45
CA SER A 103 14.13 -6.28 -13.50
C SER A 103 14.41 -6.80 -12.08
N PRO A 104 15.23 -6.13 -11.26
CA PRO A 104 15.61 -6.65 -9.93
C PRO A 104 14.41 -6.90 -9.02
N VAL A 105 13.34 -6.12 -9.17
CA VAL A 105 12.08 -6.35 -8.45
C VAL A 105 11.44 -7.68 -8.84
N VAL A 106 11.45 -8.06 -10.11
CA VAL A 106 10.87 -9.31 -10.61
C VAL A 106 11.67 -10.49 -10.07
N GLU A 107 13.00 -10.41 -10.11
CA GLU A 107 13.88 -11.43 -9.54
C GLU A 107 13.65 -11.61 -8.03
N LYS A 108 13.51 -10.51 -7.27
CA LYS A 108 13.23 -10.56 -5.83
C LYS A 108 11.91 -11.27 -5.54
N LEU A 109 10.85 -10.97 -6.29
CA LEU A 109 9.54 -11.58 -6.10
C LEU A 109 9.54 -13.07 -6.44
N ILE A 110 10.19 -13.47 -7.53
CA ILE A 110 10.35 -14.88 -7.91
C ILE A 110 11.19 -15.63 -6.86
N LYS A 111 12.30 -15.04 -6.40
CA LYS A 111 13.11 -15.61 -5.30
C LYS A 111 12.33 -15.74 -3.99
N ALA A 112 11.35 -14.88 -3.76
CA ALA A 112 10.43 -14.97 -2.64
C ALA A 112 9.30 -16.02 -2.86
N GLY A 113 9.33 -16.79 -3.95
CA GLY A 113 8.41 -17.89 -4.21
C GLY A 113 7.20 -17.54 -5.09
N ALA A 114 7.11 -16.32 -5.61
CA ALA A 114 6.01 -15.91 -6.48
C ALA A 114 6.14 -16.51 -7.88
N ILE A 115 5.00 -16.80 -8.53
CA ILE A 115 4.92 -17.44 -9.85
C ILE A 115 4.46 -16.42 -10.89
N LEU A 116 5.35 -16.03 -11.81
CA LEU A 116 5.02 -15.07 -12.87
C LEU A 116 4.18 -15.74 -13.95
N LEU A 117 3.04 -15.14 -14.30
CA LEU A 117 2.13 -15.65 -15.34
C LEU A 117 2.27 -14.96 -16.70
N GLY A 118 2.76 -13.72 -16.73
CA GLY A 118 2.92 -13.00 -18.00
C GLY A 118 3.07 -11.49 -17.87
N LYS A 119 3.12 -10.85 -19.05
CA LYS A 119 3.18 -9.41 -19.25
C LYS A 119 1.79 -8.89 -19.59
N THR A 120 1.31 -7.94 -18.79
CA THR A 120 -0.02 -7.36 -18.91
C THR A 120 -0.03 -6.14 -19.81
N ASN A 121 -1.15 -5.93 -20.49
CA ASN A 121 -1.37 -4.81 -21.39
C ASN A 121 -1.39 -3.46 -20.65
N MET A 122 -1.19 -2.39 -21.43
CA MET A 122 -1.04 -1.03 -20.93
C MET A 122 -1.37 0.02 -22.00
N ASP A 123 -1.70 1.24 -21.57
CA ASP A 123 -1.63 2.39 -22.51
C ASP A 123 -0.17 2.53 -23.00
N GLN A 124 0.01 2.66 -24.31
CA GLN A 124 1.31 2.62 -24.96
C GLN A 124 2.29 3.64 -24.35
N PHE A 125 3.52 3.18 -24.10
CA PHE A 125 4.60 3.92 -23.40
C PHE A 125 4.17 4.52 -22.06
N ALA A 126 3.22 3.86 -21.38
CA ALA A 126 2.62 4.29 -20.13
C ALA A 126 2.05 5.72 -20.20
N THR A 127 1.44 6.07 -21.33
CA THR A 127 0.91 7.41 -21.63
C THR A 127 -0.62 7.41 -21.62
N GLY A 128 -1.20 7.38 -20.43
CA GLY A 128 -2.65 7.48 -20.26
C GLY A 128 -3.12 7.04 -18.88
N LEU A 129 -4.38 7.37 -18.60
CA LEU A 129 -5.15 6.98 -17.43
C LEU A 129 -6.41 6.20 -17.82
N VAL A 130 -6.51 5.71 -19.06
CA VAL A 130 -7.74 5.17 -19.64
C VAL A 130 -7.67 3.68 -19.98
N GLY A 131 -6.52 3.14 -20.37
CA GLY A 131 -6.36 1.73 -20.75
C GLY A 131 -6.85 1.38 -22.17
N THR A 132 -7.21 2.38 -22.97
CA THR A 132 -7.72 2.24 -24.35
C THR A 132 -6.65 2.48 -25.42
N ARG A 133 -5.48 3.01 -25.07
CA ARG A 133 -4.44 3.46 -26.02
C ARG A 133 -3.42 2.36 -26.30
N SER A 134 -3.89 1.17 -26.67
CA SER A 134 -3.04 0.02 -26.96
C SER A 134 -3.41 -0.66 -28.28
N PRO A 135 -2.46 -0.87 -29.21
CA PRO A 135 -2.68 -1.65 -30.41
C PRO A 135 -2.92 -3.15 -30.12
N TYR A 136 -2.63 -3.62 -28.90
CA TYR A 136 -2.96 -4.99 -28.46
C TYR A 136 -4.45 -5.15 -28.07
N GLY A 137 -5.24 -4.08 -28.18
CA GLY A 137 -6.66 -4.05 -27.87
C GLY A 137 -6.96 -3.27 -26.59
N ILE A 138 -8.22 -2.83 -26.47
CA ILE A 138 -8.72 -2.09 -25.32
C ILE A 138 -8.94 -3.07 -24.16
N CYS A 139 -8.28 -2.80 -23.03
CA CYS A 139 -8.50 -3.56 -21.80
C CYS A 139 -9.81 -3.09 -21.14
N LYS A 140 -10.80 -3.98 -21.04
CA LYS A 140 -12.13 -3.61 -20.53
C LYS A 140 -12.15 -3.67 -19.00
N ASN A 141 -12.98 -2.85 -18.38
CA ASN A 141 -13.14 -2.88 -16.92
C ASN A 141 -13.59 -4.26 -16.42
N ALA A 142 -13.05 -4.70 -15.28
CA ALA A 142 -13.31 -6.04 -14.73
C ALA A 142 -14.76 -6.24 -14.27
N ILE A 143 -15.47 -5.16 -13.89
CA ILE A 143 -16.83 -5.19 -13.34
C ILE A 143 -17.86 -4.93 -14.43
N ASN A 144 -17.63 -3.94 -15.30
CA ASN A 144 -18.55 -3.62 -16.40
C ASN A 144 -17.79 -3.36 -17.70
N PRO A 145 -17.81 -4.27 -18.68
CA PRO A 145 -16.97 -4.19 -19.87
C PRO A 145 -17.29 -3.02 -20.83
N LYS A 146 -18.35 -2.25 -20.59
CA LYS A 146 -18.62 -0.99 -21.30
C LYS A 146 -17.75 0.17 -20.82
N TYR A 147 -17.20 0.07 -19.61
CA TYR A 147 -16.37 1.09 -19.00
C TYR A 147 -14.89 0.83 -19.24
N ILE A 148 -14.13 1.92 -19.19
CA ILE A 148 -12.67 1.85 -19.22
C ILE A 148 -12.13 1.10 -17.99
N SER A 149 -11.07 0.31 -18.19
CA SER A 149 -10.33 -0.28 -17.08
C SER A 149 -9.55 0.74 -16.26
N GLY A 150 -9.29 1.92 -16.85
CA GLY A 150 -8.30 2.85 -16.33
C GLY A 150 -6.90 2.43 -16.77
N GLY A 151 -5.99 3.39 -16.79
CA GLY A 151 -4.64 3.21 -17.30
C GLY A 151 -3.58 3.92 -16.47
N SER A 152 -2.31 3.82 -16.84
CA SER A 152 -1.81 3.03 -17.97
C SER A 152 -1.58 1.56 -17.61
N SER A 153 -1.66 1.16 -16.33
CA SER A 153 -1.46 -0.23 -15.91
C SER A 153 -2.76 -1.05 -15.97
N SER A 154 -3.41 -1.03 -17.13
CA SER A 154 -4.77 -1.55 -17.34
C SER A 154 -4.88 -3.06 -17.11
N GLY A 155 -4.12 -3.86 -17.87
CA GLY A 155 -4.15 -5.31 -17.75
C GLY A 155 -3.72 -5.80 -16.37
N SER A 156 -2.78 -5.09 -15.72
CA SER A 156 -2.32 -5.42 -14.37
C SER A 156 -3.46 -5.32 -13.34
N ALA A 157 -4.27 -4.26 -13.41
CA ALA A 157 -5.40 -4.06 -12.51
C ALA A 157 -6.55 -5.05 -12.80
N VAL A 158 -6.89 -5.24 -14.08
CA VAL A 158 -7.96 -6.17 -14.47
C VAL A 158 -7.63 -7.61 -14.10
N ALA A 159 -6.36 -8.04 -14.26
CA ALA A 159 -5.94 -9.39 -13.90
C ALA A 159 -6.09 -9.67 -12.39
N VAL A 160 -5.76 -8.71 -11.52
CA VAL A 160 -5.97 -8.84 -10.07
C VAL A 160 -7.46 -8.86 -9.74
N SER A 161 -8.24 -7.92 -10.30
CA SER A 161 -9.66 -7.82 -9.99
C SER A 161 -10.48 -9.04 -10.42
N LYS A 162 -10.15 -9.62 -11.57
CA LYS A 162 -10.77 -10.86 -12.06
C LYS A 162 -10.30 -12.13 -11.33
N GLY A 163 -9.34 -12.02 -10.40
CA GLY A 163 -8.78 -13.17 -9.71
C GLY A 163 -8.03 -14.11 -10.67
N LEU A 164 -7.28 -13.52 -11.61
CA LEU A 164 -6.35 -14.23 -12.50
C LEU A 164 -4.92 -14.26 -11.91
N VAL A 165 -4.63 -13.34 -10.99
CA VAL A 165 -3.40 -13.28 -10.21
C VAL A 165 -3.71 -12.77 -8.80
N SER A 166 -2.85 -13.05 -7.84
CA SER A 166 -2.97 -12.55 -6.46
C SER A 166 -2.56 -11.08 -6.35
N PHE A 167 -1.55 -10.68 -7.11
CA PHE A 167 -1.06 -9.31 -7.18
C PHE A 167 -0.44 -9.05 -8.55
N SER A 168 -0.19 -7.78 -8.87
CA SER A 168 0.55 -7.41 -10.07
C SER A 168 1.41 -6.16 -9.87
N LEU A 169 2.45 -6.04 -10.69
CA LEU A 169 3.24 -4.81 -10.78
C LEU A 169 2.74 -3.93 -11.93
N GLY A 170 2.55 -2.66 -11.63
CA GLY A 170 2.32 -1.59 -12.59
C GLY A 170 3.42 -0.54 -12.53
N THR A 171 3.19 0.58 -13.22
CA THR A 171 3.97 1.81 -13.01
C THR A 171 3.04 2.98 -12.76
N ASP A 172 3.53 3.99 -12.05
CA ASP A 172 2.79 5.20 -11.72
C ASP A 172 3.70 6.44 -11.77
N THR A 173 3.51 7.23 -12.81
CA THR A 173 4.05 8.59 -12.94
C THR A 173 3.05 9.64 -12.45
N ALA A 174 1.77 9.43 -12.79
CA ALA A 174 0.73 10.44 -12.75
C ALA A 174 -0.66 9.87 -12.40
N GLY A 175 -0.73 8.64 -11.89
CA GLY A 175 -2.00 7.98 -11.53
C GLY A 175 -2.11 6.55 -12.02
N SER A 176 -1.14 6.07 -12.79
CA SER A 176 -1.21 4.77 -13.48
C SER A 176 -1.20 3.53 -12.57
N GLY A 177 -0.90 3.70 -11.29
CA GLY A 177 -1.03 2.68 -10.23
C GLY A 177 -2.23 2.89 -9.31
N ARG A 178 -2.95 4.01 -9.48
CA ARG A 178 -4.04 4.45 -8.59
C ARG A 178 -5.39 4.43 -9.30
N VAL A 179 -5.53 5.08 -10.45
CA VAL A 179 -6.78 5.14 -11.23
C VAL A 179 -7.30 3.75 -11.59
N PRO A 180 -6.48 2.83 -12.16
CA PRO A 180 -6.96 1.47 -12.45
C PRO A 180 -7.39 0.70 -11.18
N ALA A 181 -6.81 1.00 -10.02
CA ALA A 181 -7.18 0.32 -8.78
C ALA A 181 -8.60 0.70 -8.34
N ALA A 182 -8.91 2.00 -8.35
CA ALA A 182 -10.24 2.50 -8.01
C ALA A 182 -11.31 1.96 -8.96
N PHE A 183 -11.03 1.91 -10.25
CA PHE A 183 -11.99 1.47 -11.27
C PHE A 183 -12.24 -0.04 -11.25
N ASN A 184 -11.34 -0.83 -10.66
CA ASN A 184 -11.48 -2.29 -10.63
C ASN A 184 -11.65 -2.85 -9.21
N ASN A 185 -12.04 -2.02 -8.23
CA ASN A 185 -12.31 -2.46 -6.85
C ASN A 185 -11.15 -3.24 -6.20
N ILE A 186 -9.92 -2.75 -6.37
CA ILE A 186 -8.70 -3.33 -5.81
C ILE A 186 -7.84 -2.25 -5.15
N VAL A 187 -6.81 -2.65 -4.43
CA VAL A 187 -5.84 -1.72 -3.83
C VAL A 187 -4.73 -1.41 -4.82
N GLY A 188 -4.34 -0.14 -4.90
CA GLY A 188 -3.21 0.36 -5.68
C GLY A 188 -2.23 1.11 -4.81
N LEU A 189 -1.08 0.51 -4.50
CA LEU A 189 -0.02 1.13 -3.71
C LEU A 189 1.00 1.80 -4.65
N LYS A 190 1.21 3.10 -4.45
CA LYS A 190 2.23 3.91 -5.11
C LYS A 190 3.32 4.27 -4.10
N PRO A 191 4.43 3.52 -4.09
CA PRO A 191 5.51 3.75 -3.14
C PRO A 191 6.20 5.09 -3.36
N THR A 192 6.91 5.57 -2.34
CA THR A 192 7.86 6.68 -2.42
C THR A 192 8.81 6.48 -3.59
N ARG A 193 9.06 7.55 -4.35
CA ARG A 193 9.95 7.53 -5.51
C ARG A 193 11.34 7.06 -5.09
N GLY A 194 11.88 6.09 -5.81
CA GLY A 194 13.18 5.48 -5.54
C GLY A 194 13.19 4.42 -4.44
N MET A 195 12.03 4.07 -3.83
CA MET A 195 11.91 2.99 -2.85
C MET A 195 12.06 1.60 -3.50
N ILE A 196 11.47 1.44 -4.67
CA ILE A 196 11.63 0.27 -5.53
C ILE A 196 12.39 0.74 -6.77
N SER A 197 13.41 0.00 -7.17
CA SER A 197 14.22 0.35 -8.34
C SER A 197 13.43 0.22 -9.65
N ASN A 198 13.56 1.21 -10.52
CA ASN A 198 13.04 1.20 -11.89
C ASN A 198 14.03 0.57 -12.90
N ARG A 199 15.10 -0.11 -12.44
CA ARG A 199 16.02 -0.78 -13.36
C ARG A 199 15.30 -1.91 -14.11
N GLY A 200 15.46 -1.91 -15.43
CA GLY A 200 14.70 -2.81 -16.31
C GLY A 200 13.24 -2.38 -16.47
N VAL A 201 12.93 -1.09 -16.35
CA VAL A 201 11.61 -0.53 -16.68
C VAL A 201 11.80 0.45 -17.84
N VAL A 202 11.02 0.32 -18.91
CA VAL A 202 10.98 1.30 -20.00
C VAL A 202 10.42 2.61 -19.43
N PRO A 203 11.21 3.71 -19.41
CA PRO A 203 10.81 4.93 -18.71
C PRO A 203 9.70 5.66 -19.47
N ALA A 204 8.82 6.30 -18.70
CA ALA A 204 7.82 7.24 -19.20
C ALA A 204 8.23 8.68 -18.86
N CYS A 205 8.36 9.00 -17.58
CA CYS A 205 9.05 10.20 -17.11
C CYS A 205 10.08 9.76 -16.08
N ARG A 206 11.32 9.51 -16.52
CA ARG A 206 12.33 8.80 -15.72
C ARG A 206 12.54 9.45 -14.35
N SER A 207 12.48 10.78 -14.26
CA SER A 207 12.64 11.49 -12.98
C SER A 207 11.47 11.33 -12.01
N LEU A 208 10.31 10.90 -12.48
CA LEU A 208 9.06 10.81 -11.71
C LEU A 208 8.55 9.38 -11.54
N ASP A 209 9.00 8.45 -12.37
CA ASP A 209 8.44 7.10 -12.43
C ASP A 209 8.60 6.33 -11.10
N CYS A 210 7.55 5.60 -10.74
CA CYS A 210 7.54 4.63 -9.66
C CYS A 210 6.97 3.32 -10.19
N LEU A 211 7.54 2.18 -9.81
CA LEU A 211 6.79 0.93 -9.83
C LEU A 211 5.62 1.02 -8.83
N SER A 212 4.47 0.45 -9.19
CA SER A 212 3.28 0.39 -8.35
C SER A 212 2.84 -1.05 -8.14
N ILE A 213 2.05 -1.30 -7.10
CA ILE A 213 1.58 -2.64 -6.74
C ILE A 213 0.05 -2.63 -6.71
N PHE A 214 -0.56 -3.58 -7.42
CA PHE A 214 -1.98 -3.88 -7.28
C PHE A 214 -2.16 -5.17 -6.48
N ALA A 215 -3.09 -5.16 -5.53
CA ALA A 215 -3.47 -6.34 -4.76
C ALA A 215 -4.95 -6.28 -4.37
N LEU A 216 -5.49 -7.41 -3.89
CA LEU A 216 -6.88 -7.48 -3.44
C LEU A 216 -7.16 -6.69 -2.16
N ASN A 217 -6.12 -6.40 -1.37
CA ASN A 217 -6.23 -5.69 -0.10
C ASN A 217 -4.88 -5.04 0.28
N THR A 218 -4.88 -4.19 1.32
CA THR A 218 -3.69 -3.40 1.72
C THR A 218 -2.57 -4.23 2.33
N SER A 219 -2.86 -5.28 3.10
CA SER A 219 -1.82 -6.14 3.70
C SER A 219 -1.02 -6.87 2.62
N ASP A 220 -1.70 -7.38 1.60
CA ASP A 220 -1.05 -8.07 0.48
C ASP A 220 -0.16 -7.10 -0.30
N ALA A 221 -0.65 -5.88 -0.56
CA ALA A 221 0.15 -4.83 -1.20
C ALA A 221 1.38 -4.42 -0.35
N SER A 222 1.21 -4.33 0.97
CA SER A 222 2.28 -4.03 1.93
C SER A 222 3.38 -5.09 1.87
N GLU A 223 3.00 -6.37 1.89
CA GLU A 223 3.94 -7.48 1.87
C GLU A 223 4.77 -7.51 0.58
N VAL A 224 4.12 -7.25 -0.57
CA VAL A 224 4.83 -7.12 -1.85
C VAL A 224 5.80 -5.94 -1.82
N MET A 225 5.40 -4.78 -1.28
CA MET A 225 6.27 -3.61 -1.17
C MET A 225 7.51 -3.91 -0.32
N GLU A 226 7.35 -4.64 0.79
CA GLU A 226 8.43 -5.00 1.70
C GLU A 226 9.48 -5.90 1.06
N ILE A 227 9.06 -6.78 0.16
CA ILE A 227 9.96 -7.65 -0.61
C ILE A 227 10.59 -6.86 -1.76
N ALA A 228 9.81 -6.03 -2.44
CA ALA A 228 10.24 -5.29 -3.61
C ALA A 228 11.25 -4.18 -3.30
N LYS A 229 11.08 -3.48 -2.16
CA LYS A 229 11.89 -2.33 -1.80
C LYS A 229 13.37 -2.67 -1.68
N GLY A 230 14.19 -1.66 -1.87
CA GLY A 230 15.62 -1.74 -1.62
C GLY A 230 16.41 -0.93 -2.63
N PHE A 231 17.48 -0.34 -2.12
CA PHE A 231 18.40 0.45 -2.91
C PHE A 231 19.07 -0.37 -4.01
N ASP A 232 19.12 0.20 -5.22
CA ASP A 232 19.90 -0.31 -6.35
C ASP A 232 20.84 0.79 -6.81
N SER A 233 22.15 0.59 -6.63
CA SER A 233 23.17 1.57 -7.02
C SER A 233 23.27 1.79 -8.53
N ASN A 234 22.68 0.91 -9.34
CA ASN A 234 22.65 1.04 -10.79
C ASN A 234 21.40 1.76 -11.31
N ASP A 235 20.48 2.15 -10.43
CA ASP A 235 19.34 2.99 -10.75
C ASP A 235 19.59 4.41 -10.21
N PRO A 236 19.83 5.41 -11.08
CA PRO A 236 20.14 6.77 -10.67
C PRO A 236 19.07 7.45 -9.81
N TYR A 237 17.83 6.96 -9.85
CA TYR A 237 16.71 7.51 -9.06
C TYR A 237 16.39 6.65 -7.84
N SER A 238 17.09 5.53 -7.63
CA SER A 238 16.99 4.76 -6.39
C SER A 238 17.65 5.52 -5.23
N ARG A 239 17.07 5.43 -4.04
CA ARG A 239 17.49 6.24 -2.89
C ARG A 239 17.94 5.38 -1.72
N ALA A 240 19.25 5.40 -1.42
CA ALA A 240 19.84 4.65 -0.31
C ALA A 240 19.32 5.10 1.06
N GLN A 241 19.01 6.38 1.22
CA GLN A 241 18.51 6.95 2.47
C GLN A 241 17.13 6.42 2.89
N LEU A 242 16.39 5.78 1.99
CA LEU A 242 15.10 5.14 2.32
C LEU A 242 15.28 3.83 3.10
N ASN A 243 16.49 3.24 3.12
CA ASN A 243 16.82 2.15 4.03
C ASN A 243 17.07 2.64 5.47
N LEU A 244 17.31 3.96 5.64
CA LEU A 244 17.61 4.62 6.92
C LEU A 244 16.42 5.41 7.47
N SER A 245 15.32 5.49 6.71
CA SER A 245 14.15 6.28 7.11
C SER A 245 13.56 5.72 8.40
N LYS A 246 13.57 6.57 9.45
CA LYS A 246 12.78 6.37 10.67
C LYS A 246 11.35 6.07 10.26
N LYS A 247 10.87 4.85 10.55
CA LYS A 247 9.47 4.51 10.33
C LYS A 247 8.67 5.38 11.31
N VAL A 248 7.81 6.25 10.77
CA VAL A 248 6.90 7.04 11.58
C VAL A 248 5.75 6.12 11.97
N ASP A 249 5.71 5.76 13.25
CA ASP A 249 4.56 5.09 13.86
C ASP A 249 3.48 6.14 14.08
N ILE A 250 2.34 5.99 13.41
CA ILE A 250 1.20 6.89 13.61
C ILE A 250 0.06 6.09 14.22
N GLU A 251 -0.27 6.41 15.48
CA GLU A 251 -1.48 5.94 16.12
C GLU A 251 -2.72 6.42 15.36
N ILE A 252 -3.56 5.49 14.91
CA ILE A 252 -4.75 5.86 14.11
C ILE A 252 -5.71 6.78 14.88
N THR A 253 -5.71 6.69 16.22
CA THR A 253 -6.61 7.45 17.09
C THR A 253 -6.27 8.93 17.24
N ASN A 254 -5.12 9.39 16.75
CA ASN A 254 -4.69 10.79 16.83
C ASN A 254 -4.35 11.42 15.47
N ILE A 255 -4.74 10.78 14.36
CA ILE A 255 -4.47 11.29 13.00
C ILE A 255 -5.30 12.54 12.71
N LYS A 256 -4.64 13.58 12.22
CA LYS A 256 -5.22 14.72 11.52
C LYS A 256 -5.21 14.45 10.01
N LEU A 257 -6.38 14.13 9.47
CA LEU A 257 -6.54 13.85 8.05
C LEU A 257 -6.99 15.11 7.31
N GLY A 258 -6.13 15.61 6.43
CA GLY A 258 -6.47 16.67 5.48
C GLY A 258 -7.48 16.17 4.45
N VAL A 259 -8.55 16.92 4.24
CA VAL A 259 -9.58 16.61 3.23
C VAL A 259 -9.92 17.90 2.49
N PRO A 260 -9.91 17.91 1.14
CA PRO A 260 -10.38 19.07 0.39
C PRO A 260 -11.86 19.32 0.66
N HIS A 261 -12.28 20.59 0.69
CA HIS A 261 -13.70 20.91 0.74
C HIS A 261 -14.40 20.38 -0.52
N THR A 262 -15.53 19.68 -0.36
CA THR A 262 -16.16 18.94 -1.47
C THR A 262 -16.77 19.82 -2.56
N ASP A 263 -16.93 21.12 -2.30
CA ASP A 263 -17.38 22.09 -3.30
C ASP A 263 -16.20 22.75 -4.04
N ASP A 264 -14.97 22.57 -3.55
CA ASP A 264 -13.76 23.15 -4.15
C ASP A 264 -13.06 22.15 -5.10
N ILE A 265 -13.59 20.93 -5.22
CA ILE A 265 -13.07 19.87 -6.08
C ILE A 265 -14.13 19.38 -7.07
N ASP A 266 -13.68 19.07 -8.28
CA ASP A 266 -14.54 18.71 -9.40
C ASP A 266 -14.82 17.20 -9.49
N PHE A 267 -16.09 16.86 -9.65
CA PHE A 267 -16.56 15.50 -9.93
C PHE A 267 -17.10 15.35 -11.36
N PHE A 268 -16.91 16.38 -12.19
CA PHE A 268 -17.27 16.41 -13.61
C PHE A 268 -18.74 16.08 -13.87
N GLY A 269 -19.62 16.54 -12.98
CA GLY A 269 -21.06 16.26 -13.01
C GLY A 269 -21.46 14.90 -12.42
N ASN A 270 -20.52 14.08 -11.96
CA ASN A 270 -20.79 12.78 -11.35
C ASN A 270 -21.17 12.93 -9.87
N ILE A 271 -22.46 13.17 -9.63
CA ILE A 271 -23.03 13.34 -8.28
C ILE A 271 -22.86 12.08 -7.41
N GLU A 272 -22.85 10.90 -8.02
CA GLU A 272 -22.70 9.64 -7.32
C GLU A 272 -21.29 9.48 -6.74
N THR A 273 -20.26 9.82 -7.51
CA THR A 273 -18.87 9.86 -7.04
C THR A 273 -18.69 10.86 -5.90
N LYS A 274 -19.30 12.06 -6.00
CA LYS A 274 -19.31 13.04 -4.91
C LYS A 274 -19.92 12.47 -3.64
N ASN A 275 -21.07 11.82 -3.75
CA ASN A 275 -21.77 11.22 -2.60
C ASN A 275 -20.95 10.09 -1.95
N LEU A 276 -20.29 9.24 -2.73
CA LEU A 276 -19.42 8.18 -2.21
C LEU A 276 -18.19 8.74 -1.48
N PHE A 277 -17.63 9.85 -1.96
CA PHE A 277 -16.56 10.54 -1.26
C PHE A 277 -17.02 11.08 0.11
N ILE A 278 -18.18 11.75 0.16
CA ILE A 278 -18.80 12.24 1.40
C ILE A 278 -19.06 11.08 2.38
N GLN A 279 -19.62 9.96 1.88
CA GLN A 279 -19.86 8.77 2.70
C GLN A 279 -18.56 8.19 3.27
N THR A 280 -17.47 8.24 2.51
CA THR A 280 -16.15 7.79 2.97
C THR A 280 -15.63 8.66 4.12
N ILE A 281 -15.80 9.99 4.03
CA ILE A 281 -15.45 10.92 5.11
C ILE A 281 -16.26 10.60 6.38
N GLU A 282 -17.56 10.29 6.25
CA GLU A 282 -18.41 9.89 7.38
C GLU A 282 -18.01 8.55 8.01
N ILE A 283 -17.51 7.60 7.22
CA ILE A 283 -16.91 6.37 7.74
C ILE A 283 -15.67 6.70 8.57
N ILE A 284 -14.79 7.57 8.07
CA ILE A 284 -13.54 7.93 8.73
C ILE A 284 -13.79 8.67 10.05
N LYS A 285 -14.78 9.57 10.11
CA LYS A 285 -15.18 10.24 11.37
C LYS A 285 -15.55 9.24 12.46
N LYS A 286 -16.19 8.12 12.12
CA LYS A 286 -16.55 7.04 13.06
C LYS A 286 -15.34 6.23 13.55
N LEU A 287 -14.17 6.40 12.93
CA LEU A 287 -12.90 5.80 13.35
C LEU A 287 -12.12 6.68 14.32
N ASN A 288 -12.71 7.77 14.83
CA ASN A 288 -12.06 8.77 15.69
C ASN A 288 -10.86 9.49 15.05
N VAL A 289 -10.84 9.59 13.72
CA VAL A 289 -9.83 10.38 12.99
C VAL A 289 -10.30 11.83 12.92
N LYS A 290 -9.40 12.78 13.22
CA LYS A 290 -9.70 14.22 13.15
C LYS A 290 -9.63 14.69 11.70
N ILE A 291 -10.76 15.06 11.13
CA ILE A 291 -10.81 15.67 9.79
C ILE A 291 -10.41 17.15 9.90
N VAL A 292 -9.50 17.57 9.02
CA VAL A 292 -9.07 18.95 8.84
C VAL A 292 -9.34 19.32 7.40
N GLU A 293 -10.14 20.35 7.17
CA GLU A 293 -10.35 20.88 5.84
C GLU A 293 -9.09 21.62 5.37
N ILE A 294 -8.67 21.39 4.12
CA ILE A 294 -7.45 21.97 3.57
C ILE A 294 -7.72 22.72 2.26
N ASP A 295 -6.95 23.78 2.04
CA ASP A 295 -6.82 24.39 0.72
C ASP A 295 -6.08 23.43 -0.21
N PHE A 296 -6.79 22.94 -1.22
CA PHE A 296 -6.29 21.94 -2.17
C PHE A 296 -5.81 22.56 -3.48
N GLU A 297 -6.08 23.84 -3.72
CA GLU A 297 -5.74 24.50 -4.99
C GLU A 297 -4.25 24.43 -5.31
N PRO A 298 -3.30 24.61 -4.36
CA PRO A 298 -1.88 24.46 -4.67
C PRO A 298 -1.51 23.07 -5.22
N PHE A 299 -2.18 22.00 -4.79
CA PHE A 299 -1.98 20.65 -5.35
C PHE A 299 -2.52 20.56 -6.77
N LEU A 300 -3.66 21.18 -7.05
CA LEU A 300 -4.26 21.24 -8.39
C LEU A 300 -3.40 22.08 -9.36
N GLU A 301 -2.80 23.18 -8.89
CA GLU A 301 -1.83 23.95 -9.67
C GLU A 301 -0.61 23.11 -10.04
N VAL A 302 -0.05 22.32 -9.11
CA VAL A 302 1.05 21.40 -9.42
C VAL A 302 0.61 20.29 -10.38
N ALA A 303 -0.63 19.80 -10.26
CA ALA A 303 -1.17 18.78 -11.16
C ALA A 303 -1.20 19.25 -12.62
N LYS A 304 -1.50 20.54 -12.85
CA LYS A 304 -1.49 21.18 -14.19
C LYS A 304 -0.08 21.24 -14.77
N LEU A 305 0.93 21.53 -13.95
CA LEU A 305 2.34 21.61 -14.37
C LEU A 305 2.84 20.33 -15.07
N LEU A 306 2.31 19.15 -14.75
CA LEU A 306 2.79 17.91 -15.34
C LEU A 306 2.53 17.83 -16.86
N TYR A 307 1.38 18.32 -17.33
CA TYR A 307 0.96 18.23 -18.73
C TYR A 307 0.99 19.57 -19.46
N GLU A 308 0.77 20.69 -18.76
CA GLU A 308 0.97 22.04 -19.32
C GLU A 308 2.44 22.46 -19.29
N GLY A 309 3.24 21.82 -18.45
CA GLY A 309 4.67 22.08 -18.31
C GLY A 309 5.55 21.10 -19.09
N PRO A 310 6.87 21.16 -18.85
CA PRO A 310 7.88 20.58 -19.72
C PRO A 310 8.14 19.09 -19.49
N TRP A 311 7.51 18.44 -18.50
CA TRP A 311 7.78 17.03 -18.17
C TRP A 311 7.36 16.05 -19.27
N VAL A 312 6.48 16.44 -20.20
CA VAL A 312 6.20 15.66 -21.41
C VAL A 312 7.46 15.46 -22.28
N ALA A 313 8.46 16.35 -22.17
CA ALA A 313 9.76 16.18 -22.82
C ALA A 313 10.53 14.95 -22.30
N GLU A 314 10.29 14.48 -21.07
CA GLU A 314 10.89 13.21 -20.61
C GLU A 314 10.33 12.00 -21.35
N ARG A 315 9.04 12.01 -21.69
CA ARG A 315 8.42 10.95 -22.52
C ARG A 315 9.03 10.92 -23.91
N TYR A 316 9.18 12.09 -24.52
CA TYR A 316 9.85 12.20 -25.80
C TYR A 316 11.31 11.72 -25.69
N GLN A 317 12.07 12.19 -24.70
CA GLN A 317 13.46 11.80 -24.50
C GLN A 317 13.63 10.29 -24.25
N ALA A 318 12.69 9.64 -23.54
CA ALA A 318 12.72 8.21 -23.25
C ALA A 318 12.71 7.34 -24.51
N ILE A 319 11.97 7.76 -25.54
CA ILE A 319 11.82 7.00 -26.79
C ILE A 319 12.24 7.78 -28.04
N ARG A 320 12.99 8.87 -27.90
CA ARG A 320 13.25 9.86 -28.96
C ARG A 320 13.67 9.26 -30.29
N MET A 321 14.68 8.38 -30.26
CA MET A 321 15.18 7.73 -31.48
C MET A 321 14.12 6.86 -32.14
N PHE A 322 13.33 6.12 -31.35
CA PHE A 322 12.24 5.31 -31.87
C PHE A 322 11.11 6.19 -32.43
N PHE A 323 10.74 7.25 -31.69
CA PHE A 323 9.70 8.19 -32.06
C PHE A 323 9.99 8.87 -33.41
N ASP A 324 11.22 9.35 -33.60
CA ASP A 324 11.61 10.06 -34.83
C ASP A 324 11.73 9.12 -36.03
N ASN A 325 12.10 7.85 -35.82
CA ASN A 325 12.31 6.88 -36.90
C ASN A 325 11.06 6.06 -37.26
N ASN A 326 10.16 5.81 -36.30
CA ASN A 326 8.98 4.94 -36.47
C ASN A 326 7.68 5.62 -35.98
N PRO A 327 7.36 6.85 -36.41
CA PRO A 327 6.24 7.60 -35.87
C PRO A 327 4.87 6.95 -36.15
N GLU A 328 4.74 6.14 -37.19
CA GLU A 328 3.50 5.43 -37.55
C GLU A 328 3.22 4.20 -36.67
N SER A 329 4.23 3.68 -35.95
CA SER A 329 4.10 2.57 -35.01
C SER A 329 3.51 2.99 -33.65
N ILE A 330 3.36 4.31 -33.44
CA ILE A 330 2.88 4.90 -32.20
C ILE A 330 1.39 5.19 -32.33
N HIS A 331 0.61 4.74 -31.34
CA HIS A 331 -0.82 4.99 -31.23
C HIS A 331 -1.11 6.50 -31.41
N PRO A 332 -2.05 6.91 -32.28
CA PRO A 332 -2.19 8.31 -32.69
C PRO A 332 -2.31 9.32 -31.54
N ILE A 333 -3.10 8.98 -30.51
CA ILE A 333 -3.25 9.84 -29.32
C ILE A 333 -1.97 9.90 -28.48
N THR A 334 -1.27 8.77 -28.34
CA THR A 334 0.01 8.70 -27.61
C THR A 334 1.07 9.51 -28.34
N ARG A 335 1.13 9.39 -29.67
CA ARG A 335 2.03 10.16 -30.52
C ARG A 335 1.79 11.65 -30.35
N ALA A 336 0.54 12.11 -30.47
CA ALA A 336 0.19 13.52 -30.34
C ALA A 336 0.64 14.10 -29.00
N ILE A 337 0.48 13.34 -27.90
CA ILE A 337 0.92 13.77 -26.57
C ILE A 337 2.45 13.84 -26.49
N ILE A 338 3.16 12.80 -26.94
CA ILE A 338 4.64 12.74 -26.85
C ILE A 338 5.30 13.79 -27.77
N GLU A 339 4.68 14.10 -28.91
CA GLU A 339 5.16 15.12 -29.85
C GLU A 339 5.27 16.52 -29.21
N GLU A 340 4.37 16.86 -28.29
CA GLU A 340 4.42 18.10 -27.53
C GLU A 340 5.74 18.24 -26.73
N GLY A 341 6.37 17.13 -26.37
CA GLY A 341 7.69 17.10 -25.72
C GLY A 341 8.84 17.67 -26.55
N LYS A 342 8.64 17.94 -27.84
CA LYS A 342 9.63 18.63 -28.70
C LYS A 342 9.67 20.14 -28.50
N LYS A 343 8.60 20.73 -27.95
CA LYS A 343 8.40 22.19 -27.90
C LYS A 343 9.15 22.88 -26.77
N PRO A 344 9.15 22.38 -25.51
CA PRO A 344 9.76 23.09 -24.40
C PRO A 344 11.27 23.25 -24.59
N ILE A 345 11.78 24.45 -24.31
CA ILE A 345 13.22 24.70 -24.24
C ILE A 345 13.73 24.54 -22.80
N ALA A 346 15.06 24.53 -22.63
CA ALA A 346 15.66 24.42 -21.30
C ALA A 346 15.18 25.50 -20.31
N ALA A 347 14.94 26.72 -20.79
CA ALA A 347 14.43 27.80 -19.94
C ALA A 347 13.02 27.50 -19.39
N ASP A 348 12.14 26.85 -20.18
CA ASP A 348 10.81 26.44 -19.74
C ASP A 348 10.90 25.35 -18.66
N ALA A 349 11.84 24.40 -18.83
CA ALA A 349 12.17 23.39 -17.81
C ALA A 349 12.55 24.04 -16.47
N PHE A 350 13.48 25.00 -16.48
CA PHE A 350 13.87 25.71 -15.26
C PHE A 350 12.73 26.56 -14.68
N ALA A 351 11.94 27.24 -15.52
CA ALA A 351 10.79 28.03 -15.06
C ALA A 351 9.74 27.16 -14.35
N ALA A 352 9.45 25.98 -14.89
CA ALA A 352 8.52 25.03 -14.28
C ALA A 352 9.06 24.46 -12.96
N GLU A 353 10.36 24.16 -12.88
CA GLU A 353 11.02 23.75 -11.63
C GLU A 353 10.95 24.85 -10.56
N TYR A 354 11.17 26.12 -10.92
CA TYR A 354 11.01 27.24 -9.97
C TYR A 354 9.57 27.35 -9.48
N ARG A 355 8.59 27.25 -10.39
CA ARG A 355 7.17 27.26 -10.03
C ARG A 355 6.79 26.09 -9.13
N LEU A 356 7.32 24.90 -9.39
CA LEU A 356 7.11 23.73 -8.55
C LEU A 356 7.65 23.96 -7.13
N ARG A 357 8.82 24.60 -6.98
CA ARG A 357 9.37 24.95 -5.66
C ARG A 357 8.53 25.98 -4.92
N GLU A 358 8.01 26.99 -5.61
CA GLU A 358 7.09 27.98 -5.02
C GLU A 358 5.81 27.32 -4.50
N LEU A 359 5.18 26.47 -5.31
CA LEU A 359 3.98 25.74 -4.92
C LEU A 359 4.26 24.75 -3.78
N GLY A 360 5.40 24.07 -3.81
CA GLY A 360 5.86 23.20 -2.73
C GLY A 360 5.95 23.94 -1.38
N ARG A 361 6.46 25.18 -1.37
CA ARG A 361 6.50 26.01 -0.15
C ARG A 361 5.11 26.32 0.40
N LYS A 362 4.12 26.58 -0.47
CA LYS A 362 2.73 26.77 -0.03
C LYS A 362 2.17 25.49 0.59
N ILE A 363 2.40 24.35 -0.07
CA ILE A 363 1.92 23.03 0.35
C ILE A 363 2.52 22.60 1.70
N GLU A 364 3.76 22.99 2.02
CA GLU A 364 4.37 22.73 3.33
C GLU A 364 3.58 23.32 4.51
N THR A 365 2.89 24.45 4.30
CA THR A 365 2.03 25.01 5.35
C THR A 365 0.81 24.12 5.62
N VAL A 366 0.32 23.39 4.60
CA VAL A 366 -0.74 22.39 4.76
C VAL A 366 -0.22 21.25 5.64
N TRP A 367 0.94 20.69 5.31
CA TRP A 367 1.56 19.59 6.08
C TRP A 367 1.82 19.91 7.55
N SER A 368 1.98 21.18 7.92
CA SER A 368 2.11 21.57 9.34
C SER A 368 0.87 21.30 10.20
N GLN A 369 -0.28 21.08 9.56
CA GLN A 369 -1.59 20.98 10.22
C GLN A 369 -2.17 19.55 10.21
N ILE A 370 -1.60 18.66 9.39
CA ILE A 370 -2.15 17.34 9.07
C ILE A 370 -1.04 16.29 8.97
N ASP A 371 -1.41 15.01 9.09
CA ASP A 371 -0.48 13.89 8.98
C ASP A 371 -0.55 13.20 7.62
N MET A 372 -1.73 13.24 7.00
CA MET A 372 -2.06 12.59 5.73
C MET A 372 -3.16 13.38 5.02
N VAL A 373 -3.32 13.17 3.72
CA VAL A 373 -4.43 13.72 2.94
C VAL A 373 -5.26 12.59 2.33
N LEU A 374 -6.57 12.79 2.29
CA LEU A 374 -7.52 11.95 1.54
C LEU A 374 -8.10 12.75 0.37
N SER A 375 -8.05 12.18 -0.83
CA SER A 375 -8.74 12.71 -2.01
C SER A 375 -9.51 11.60 -2.73
N PRO A 376 -10.49 11.93 -3.61
CA PRO A 376 -10.95 10.97 -4.60
C PRO A 376 -9.75 10.46 -5.41
N THR A 377 -9.75 9.18 -5.78
CA THR A 377 -8.71 8.68 -6.70
C THR A 377 -8.89 9.26 -8.10
N ALA A 378 -10.14 9.39 -8.54
CA ALA A 378 -10.56 10.08 -9.76
C ALA A 378 -11.92 10.74 -9.49
N GLY A 379 -12.21 11.87 -10.16
CA GLY A 379 -13.47 12.59 -9.98
C GLY A 379 -14.68 11.93 -10.66
N THR A 380 -14.44 11.03 -11.60
CA THR A 380 -15.46 10.27 -12.33
C THR A 380 -14.82 9.05 -13.02
N ILE A 381 -15.65 8.25 -13.69
CA ILE A 381 -15.27 7.18 -14.62
C ILE A 381 -16.07 7.34 -15.92
N TYR A 382 -15.51 6.91 -17.04
CA TYR A 382 -16.12 7.03 -18.37
C TYR A 382 -16.31 5.67 -19.05
N THR A 383 -17.27 5.60 -19.95
CA THR A 383 -17.41 4.50 -20.90
C THR A 383 -16.26 4.53 -21.92
N ILE A 384 -16.01 3.39 -22.56
CA ILE A 384 -15.03 3.31 -23.66
C ILE A 384 -15.42 4.27 -24.79
N ASP A 385 -16.70 4.27 -25.19
CA ASP A 385 -17.23 5.12 -26.25
C ASP A 385 -17.05 6.62 -25.97
N GLU A 386 -17.26 7.05 -24.72
CA GLU A 386 -17.00 8.45 -24.32
C GLU A 386 -15.53 8.82 -24.46
N VAL A 387 -14.61 7.93 -24.03
CA VAL A 387 -13.16 8.16 -24.15
C VAL A 387 -12.72 8.15 -25.61
N GLU A 388 -13.29 7.31 -26.46
CA GLU A 388 -12.98 7.35 -27.90
C GLU A 388 -13.47 8.64 -28.55
N ALA A 389 -14.59 9.22 -28.07
CA ALA A 389 -15.12 10.48 -28.57
C ALA A 389 -14.31 11.71 -28.12
N ASP A 390 -13.73 11.72 -26.91
CA ASP A 390 -12.88 12.80 -26.40
C ASP A 390 -11.65 12.26 -25.63
N PRO A 391 -10.65 11.71 -26.34
CA PRO A 391 -9.59 10.90 -25.74
C PRO A 391 -8.57 11.68 -24.93
N ILE A 392 -8.49 13.00 -25.10
CA ILE A 392 -7.51 13.86 -24.42
C ILE A 392 -8.13 14.51 -23.19
N LYS A 393 -9.30 15.14 -23.32
CA LYS A 393 -9.94 15.83 -22.20
C LYS A 393 -10.37 14.87 -21.11
N LEU A 394 -11.04 13.77 -21.47
CA LEU A 394 -11.54 12.82 -20.48
C LEU A 394 -10.40 12.14 -19.73
N ASN A 395 -9.28 11.84 -20.41
CA ASN A 395 -8.06 11.38 -19.74
C ASN A 395 -7.51 12.43 -18.75
N SER A 396 -7.53 13.71 -19.12
CA SER A 396 -7.03 14.80 -18.27
C SER A 396 -7.86 14.96 -17.00
N ASN A 397 -9.19 14.81 -17.09
CA ASN A 397 -10.09 14.81 -15.94
C ASN A 397 -9.73 13.72 -14.91
N LEU A 398 -9.27 12.54 -15.37
CA LEU A 398 -8.84 11.45 -14.48
C LEU A 398 -7.53 11.76 -13.73
N GLY A 399 -6.73 12.70 -14.25
CA GLY A 399 -5.44 13.11 -13.69
C GLY A 399 -5.51 14.16 -12.58
N THR A 400 -6.68 14.81 -12.39
CA THR A 400 -6.84 15.97 -11.48
C THR A 400 -6.33 15.72 -10.07
N TYR A 401 -6.58 14.52 -9.52
CA TYR A 401 -6.19 14.18 -8.14
C TYR A 401 -4.93 13.31 -8.04
N THR A 402 -4.22 13.12 -9.15
CA THR A 402 -3.11 12.15 -9.20
C THR A 402 -1.79 12.71 -9.74
N ASN A 403 -1.84 13.70 -10.63
CA ASN A 403 -0.67 14.23 -11.35
C ASN A 403 0.38 14.93 -10.46
N PHE A 404 -0.01 15.51 -9.32
CA PHE A 404 0.90 16.27 -8.48
C PHE A 404 1.87 15.42 -7.64
N MET A 405 1.51 14.15 -7.37
CA MET A 405 2.13 13.40 -6.28
C MET A 405 3.64 13.18 -6.47
N ASN A 406 4.06 12.73 -7.66
CA ASN A 406 5.49 12.44 -7.88
C ASN A 406 6.33 13.71 -8.04
N LEU A 407 5.74 14.80 -8.57
CA LEU A 407 6.38 16.12 -8.60
C LEU A 407 6.71 16.63 -7.19
N LEU A 408 5.80 16.38 -6.25
CA LEU A 408 5.93 16.77 -4.83
C LEU A 408 6.60 15.70 -3.96
N ASP A 409 7.11 14.63 -4.56
CA ASP A 409 7.76 13.53 -3.86
C ASP A 409 6.88 12.85 -2.79
N LEU A 410 5.61 12.63 -3.11
CA LEU A 410 4.63 12.02 -2.22
C LEU A 410 4.54 10.49 -2.45
N CYS A 411 4.08 9.76 -1.44
CA CYS A 411 3.63 8.37 -1.53
C CYS A 411 2.12 8.28 -1.37
N GLY A 412 1.48 7.21 -1.87
CA GLY A 412 0.03 7.07 -1.76
C GLY A 412 -0.49 5.64 -1.91
N VAL A 413 -1.70 5.41 -1.40
CA VAL A 413 -2.43 4.16 -1.51
C VAL A 413 -3.88 4.44 -1.91
N SER A 414 -4.28 3.96 -3.08
CA SER A 414 -5.67 3.95 -3.54
C SER A 414 -6.36 2.71 -2.98
N VAL A 415 -7.50 2.89 -2.32
CA VAL A 415 -8.31 1.80 -1.78
C VAL A 415 -9.77 1.92 -2.23
N PRO A 416 -10.48 0.78 -2.37
CA PRO A 416 -11.91 0.81 -2.63
C PRO A 416 -12.69 1.46 -1.49
N ALA A 417 -13.69 2.25 -1.86
CA ALA A 417 -14.45 3.10 -0.96
C ALA A 417 -15.98 3.04 -1.18
N GLY A 418 -16.44 2.19 -2.09
CA GLY A 418 -17.88 1.91 -2.26
C GLY A 418 -18.24 1.57 -3.70
N PHE A 419 -19.53 1.53 -3.95
CA PHE A 419 -20.12 1.29 -5.28
C PHE A 419 -21.25 2.28 -5.51
N GLY A 420 -21.32 2.83 -6.72
CA GLY A 420 -22.47 3.56 -7.20
C GLY A 420 -23.68 2.65 -7.39
N SER A 421 -24.85 3.26 -7.47
CA SER A 421 -26.12 2.68 -7.90
C SER A 421 -26.06 2.21 -9.36
N ASP A 422 -25.17 2.78 -10.17
CA ASP A 422 -24.80 2.31 -11.50
C ASP A 422 -24.00 0.98 -11.50
N GLY A 423 -23.57 0.52 -10.32
CA GLY A 423 -22.78 -0.70 -10.14
C GLY A 423 -21.28 -0.52 -10.34
N MET A 424 -20.80 0.71 -10.59
CA MET A 424 -19.37 1.00 -10.74
C MET A 424 -18.70 1.21 -9.38
N PRO A 425 -17.44 0.76 -9.20
CA PRO A 425 -16.72 0.98 -7.96
C PRO A 425 -16.21 2.42 -7.86
N PHE A 426 -16.04 2.87 -6.63
CA PHE A 426 -15.38 4.12 -6.27
C PHE A 426 -14.19 3.85 -5.37
N GLY A 427 -13.15 4.66 -5.51
CA GLY A 427 -11.95 4.60 -4.68
C GLY A 427 -11.45 5.96 -4.22
N VAL A 428 -10.78 5.96 -3.09
CA VAL A 428 -10.09 7.12 -2.52
C VAL A 428 -8.60 6.84 -2.44
N THR A 429 -7.79 7.88 -2.54
CA THR A 429 -6.34 7.78 -2.31
C THR A 429 -5.98 8.48 -1.01
N LEU A 430 -5.33 7.75 -0.10
CA LEU A 430 -4.58 8.35 1.00
C LEU A 430 -3.16 8.61 0.54
N PHE A 431 -2.65 9.80 0.81
CA PHE A 431 -1.28 10.15 0.48
C PHE A 431 -0.61 10.99 1.57
N GLY A 432 0.72 10.97 1.55
CA GLY A 432 1.57 11.66 2.49
C GLY A 432 2.93 11.97 1.88
N PRO A 433 3.80 12.71 2.61
CA PRO A 433 5.17 12.94 2.20
C PRO A 433 5.92 11.62 1.96
N ALA A 434 7.01 11.67 1.18
CA ALA A 434 7.92 10.55 1.04
C ALA A 434 8.21 9.87 2.39
N LEU A 435 8.30 8.53 2.37
CA LEU A 435 8.56 7.65 3.51
C LEU A 435 7.38 7.42 4.45
N HIS A 436 6.20 7.98 4.16
CA HIS A 436 4.98 7.70 4.91
C HIS A 436 4.25 6.45 4.40
N ASP A 437 4.80 5.72 3.44
CA ASP A 437 4.17 4.57 2.75
C ASP A 437 3.47 3.61 3.71
N ARG A 438 4.18 3.20 4.76
CA ARG A 438 3.67 2.27 5.77
C ARG A 438 2.61 2.91 6.65
N SER A 439 2.79 4.18 7.02
CA SER A 439 1.86 4.88 7.91
C SER A 439 0.49 5.09 7.29
N LEU A 440 0.40 5.14 5.94
CA LEU A 440 -0.87 5.26 5.22
C LEU A 440 -1.72 3.98 5.30
N LEU A 441 -1.07 2.81 5.39
CA LEU A 441 -1.71 1.51 5.21
C LEU A 441 -2.77 1.17 6.28
N PRO A 442 -2.58 1.45 7.58
CA PRO A 442 -3.58 1.09 8.59
C PRO A 442 -4.91 1.83 8.43
N LEU A 443 -4.90 3.13 8.11
CA LEU A 443 -6.12 3.88 7.85
C LEU A 443 -6.75 3.44 6.51
N ALA A 444 -5.93 3.18 5.49
CA ALA A 444 -6.40 2.64 4.21
C ALA A 444 -7.08 1.27 4.35
N ASP A 445 -6.53 0.36 5.17
CA ASP A 445 -7.11 -0.96 5.47
C ASP A 445 -8.47 -0.81 6.17
N LYS A 446 -8.59 0.10 7.14
CA LYS A 446 -9.86 0.40 7.80
C LYS A 446 -10.89 0.98 6.81
N ILE A 447 -10.50 1.93 5.97
CA ILE A 447 -11.41 2.51 4.96
C ILE A 447 -11.92 1.42 4.02
N HIS A 448 -11.03 0.58 3.49
CA HIS A 448 -11.41 -0.53 2.62
C HIS A 448 -12.36 -1.50 3.33
N TYR A 449 -12.06 -1.88 4.57
CA TYR A 449 -12.89 -2.78 5.36
C TYR A 449 -14.28 -2.20 5.66
N TYR A 450 -14.37 -0.96 6.14
CA TYR A 450 -15.63 -0.35 6.56
C TYR A 450 -16.48 0.20 5.41
N SER A 451 -15.89 0.45 4.23
CA SER A 451 -16.64 0.79 3.01
C SER A 451 -17.55 -0.35 2.53
N LYS A 452 -17.24 -1.60 2.91
CA LYS A 452 -17.92 -2.82 2.43
C LYS A 452 -17.89 -2.99 0.91
N ALA A 453 -16.93 -2.38 0.23
CA ALA A 453 -16.73 -2.56 -1.21
C ALA A 453 -16.37 -4.03 -1.57
N GLY A 454 -15.72 -4.75 -0.66
CA GLY A 454 -15.19 -6.09 -0.91
C GLY A 454 -13.91 -6.02 -1.76
N MET A 455 -13.44 -7.17 -2.24
CA MET A 455 -12.22 -7.31 -3.02
C MET A 455 -12.53 -7.76 -4.45
N GLY A 456 -11.97 -7.06 -5.45
CA GLY A 456 -12.05 -7.40 -6.86
C GLY A 456 -13.47 -7.40 -7.43
N MET A 457 -13.64 -8.02 -8.60
CA MET A 457 -14.92 -8.09 -9.30
C MET A 457 -15.97 -8.92 -8.54
N THR A 458 -15.52 -9.92 -7.78
CA THR A 458 -16.41 -10.81 -7.01
C THR A 458 -16.90 -10.15 -5.73
N ARG A 459 -16.32 -9.02 -5.34
CA ARG A 459 -16.60 -8.30 -4.09
C ARG A 459 -16.52 -9.22 -2.87
N THR A 460 -15.60 -10.18 -2.91
CA THR A 460 -15.37 -11.11 -1.81
C THR A 460 -15.04 -10.30 -0.56
N LYS A 461 -15.63 -10.67 0.58
CA LYS A 461 -15.38 -9.94 1.84
C LYS A 461 -13.90 -10.03 2.18
N LEU A 462 -13.33 -8.94 2.69
CA LEU A 462 -11.99 -8.98 3.26
C LEU A 462 -11.94 -10.06 4.36
N PRO A 463 -10.88 -10.89 4.40
CA PRO A 463 -10.76 -11.93 5.41
C PRO A 463 -10.77 -11.31 6.80
N LYS A 464 -11.36 -12.00 7.79
CA LYS A 464 -11.25 -11.60 9.19
C LYS A 464 -9.79 -11.79 9.62
N ARG A 465 -9.03 -10.70 9.58
CA ARG A 465 -7.63 -10.64 10.00
C ARG A 465 -7.42 -9.50 10.98
N LYS A 466 -6.30 -9.54 11.69
CA LYS A 466 -5.82 -8.35 12.41
C LYS A 466 -5.58 -7.27 11.36
N PHE A 467 -6.18 -6.10 11.56
CA PHE A 467 -5.83 -4.91 10.77
C PHE A 467 -4.32 -4.74 10.80
N ILE A 468 -3.75 -4.14 9.76
CA ILE A 468 -2.33 -3.77 9.78
C ILE A 468 -2.08 -2.97 11.06
N THR A 469 -1.37 -3.59 12.01
CA THR A 469 -1.07 -2.96 13.29
C THR A 469 0.01 -1.92 13.09
N GLU A 470 0.01 -0.87 13.91
CA GLU A 470 1.12 0.07 14.03
C GLU A 470 2.43 -0.71 14.11
N HIS A 471 3.23 -0.62 13.05
CA HIS A 471 4.42 -1.42 12.88
C HIS A 471 5.60 -0.66 13.41
N VAL A 472 5.88 -0.89 14.69
CA VAL A 472 7.02 -0.27 15.35
C VAL A 472 8.32 -0.53 14.61
N SER A 473 9.08 0.54 14.46
CA SER A 473 10.29 0.54 13.66
C SER A 473 11.29 -0.55 14.06
N ASP A 474 12.13 -1.04 13.14
CA ASP A 474 13.07 -2.14 13.46
C ASP A 474 14.19 -1.69 14.42
N ASP A 475 14.39 -0.38 14.57
CA ASP A 475 15.27 0.22 15.57
C ASP A 475 14.58 0.45 16.92
N ARG A 476 13.30 0.06 17.06
CA ARG A 476 12.51 0.17 18.28
C ARG A 476 12.02 -1.19 18.75
N ILE A 477 11.71 -1.29 20.04
CA ILE A 477 11.15 -2.46 20.68
C ILE A 477 9.88 -2.04 21.41
N LEU A 478 8.83 -2.83 21.19
CA LEU A 478 7.57 -2.66 21.91
C LEU A 478 7.69 -3.19 23.34
N ILE A 479 7.30 -2.37 24.30
CA ILE A 479 7.30 -2.69 25.72
C ILE A 479 5.91 -2.38 26.30
N ALA A 480 5.26 -3.39 26.84
CA ALA A 480 4.06 -3.26 27.63
C ALA A 480 4.40 -2.88 29.08
N VAL A 481 3.75 -1.83 29.57
CA VAL A 481 3.84 -1.35 30.95
C VAL A 481 2.47 -1.38 31.62
N CYS A 482 2.44 -1.83 32.87
CA CYS A 482 1.21 -2.06 33.64
C CYS A 482 1.21 -1.30 34.97
N GLY A 483 2.15 -0.37 35.17
CA GLY A 483 2.45 0.19 36.48
C GLY A 483 2.99 1.61 36.42
N ALA A 484 3.93 1.94 37.30
CA ALA A 484 4.45 3.30 37.47
C ALA A 484 5.02 3.97 36.20
N HIS A 485 5.34 3.20 35.15
CA HIS A 485 5.78 3.69 33.85
C HIS A 485 4.64 4.09 32.88
N MET A 486 3.37 3.82 33.20
CA MET A 486 2.23 4.24 32.38
C MET A 486 2.11 5.78 32.34
N SER A 487 1.49 6.29 31.29
CA SER A 487 1.29 7.72 31.02
C SER A 487 0.80 8.49 32.25
N GLY A 488 1.52 9.55 32.61
CA GLY A 488 1.17 10.41 33.75
C GLY A 488 1.48 9.81 35.14
N LEU A 489 2.08 8.63 35.23
CA LEU A 489 2.54 8.04 36.49
C LEU A 489 4.04 8.33 36.76
N PRO A 490 4.51 8.19 38.01
CA PRO A 490 5.78 8.76 38.47
C PRO A 490 7.05 8.33 37.72
N LEU A 491 7.05 7.18 37.04
CA LEU A 491 8.21 6.67 36.29
C LEU A 491 8.04 6.75 34.77
N ASN A 492 7.00 7.42 34.27
CA ASN A 492 6.79 7.56 32.83
C ASN A 492 7.95 8.29 32.13
N SER A 493 8.62 9.22 32.83
CA SER A 493 9.80 9.90 32.31
C SER A 493 10.95 8.95 31.96
N GLU A 494 11.07 7.81 32.65
CA GLU A 494 12.10 6.82 32.32
C GLU A 494 11.93 6.21 30.92
N LEU A 495 10.70 6.25 30.37
CA LEU A 495 10.43 5.91 28.98
C LEU A 495 10.62 7.12 28.06
N THR A 496 9.95 8.24 28.35
CA THR A 496 9.93 9.40 27.44
C THR A 496 11.31 10.05 27.28
N ASP A 497 12.13 10.11 28.33
CA ASP A 497 13.49 10.68 28.29
C ASP A 497 14.43 9.84 27.41
N ARG A 498 14.06 8.57 27.17
CA ARG A 498 14.77 7.65 26.27
C ARG A 498 14.18 7.62 24.87
N GLY A 499 13.31 8.58 24.55
CA GLY A 499 12.63 8.67 23.27
C GLY A 499 11.60 7.57 23.04
N ALA A 500 11.08 6.93 24.10
CA ALA A 500 9.95 6.04 23.95
C ALA A 500 8.72 6.83 23.54
N GLU A 501 7.97 6.29 22.59
CA GLU A 501 6.72 6.86 22.11
C GLU A 501 5.55 5.99 22.56
N PHE A 502 4.45 6.62 22.97
CA PHE A 502 3.23 5.92 23.31
C PHE A 502 2.63 5.31 22.02
N VAL A 503 2.16 4.06 22.10
CA VAL A 503 1.63 3.30 20.95
C VAL A 503 0.16 2.94 21.11
N ARG A 504 -0.29 2.52 22.30
CA ARG A 504 -1.72 2.28 22.58
C ARG A 504 -1.96 1.85 24.01
N LYS A 505 -3.22 1.95 24.43
CA LYS A 505 -3.76 1.16 25.56
C LYS A 505 -4.19 -0.23 25.09
N CYS A 506 -4.03 -1.24 25.93
CA CYS A 506 -4.51 -2.59 25.67
C CYS A 506 -4.68 -3.37 26.96
N ARG A 507 -5.06 -4.66 26.86
CA ARG A 507 -5.12 -5.54 28.02
C ARG A 507 -4.31 -6.81 27.84
N SER A 508 -3.85 -7.38 28.95
CA SER A 508 -3.24 -8.71 28.98
C SER A 508 -4.25 -9.80 28.61
N ALA A 509 -3.79 -10.97 28.18
CA ALA A 509 -4.61 -12.18 28.17
C ALA A 509 -5.06 -12.56 29.60
N ARG A 510 -6.09 -13.41 29.72
CA ARG A 510 -6.65 -13.88 31.01
C ARG A 510 -5.82 -14.99 31.65
N GLN A 511 -4.53 -14.73 31.84
CA GLN A 511 -3.59 -15.70 32.41
C GLN A 511 -2.49 -15.03 33.23
N TYR A 512 -2.79 -13.86 33.79
CA TYR A 512 -1.87 -13.10 34.62
C TYR A 512 -2.55 -12.71 35.93
N ARG A 513 -1.84 -12.89 37.05
CA ARG A 513 -2.21 -12.33 38.34
C ARG A 513 -1.44 -11.02 38.56
N PHE A 514 -2.07 -10.11 39.29
CA PHE A 514 -1.60 -8.75 39.48
C PHE A 514 -1.41 -8.47 40.96
N TYR A 515 -0.24 -7.95 41.34
CA TYR A 515 0.14 -7.76 42.73
C TYR A 515 0.67 -6.37 42.98
N ALA A 516 0.31 -5.75 44.11
CA ALA A 516 0.94 -4.53 44.59
C ALA A 516 2.20 -4.89 45.40
N LEU A 517 3.38 -4.50 44.90
CA LEU A 517 4.66 -4.89 45.49
C LEU A 517 4.99 -4.02 46.71
N GLU A 518 5.60 -4.64 47.72
CA GLU A 518 6.06 -3.97 48.93
C GLU A 518 7.42 -3.29 48.71
N ASN A 519 7.73 -2.27 49.54
CA ASN A 519 9.04 -1.61 49.61
C ASN A 519 9.52 -0.91 48.33
N PHE A 520 8.59 -0.45 47.49
CA PHE A 520 8.89 0.40 46.33
C PHE A 520 8.48 1.85 46.56
N ALA A 521 9.41 2.78 46.30
CA ALA A 521 9.15 4.21 46.21
C ALA A 521 9.64 4.72 44.84
N PRO A 522 8.76 5.10 43.90
CA PRO A 522 7.28 5.08 43.98
C PRO A 522 6.72 3.64 43.96
N PRO A 523 5.47 3.43 44.44
CA PRO A 523 4.80 2.11 44.43
C PRO A 523 4.73 1.49 43.03
N ARG A 524 4.85 0.15 42.95
CA ARG A 524 4.87 -0.58 41.68
C ARG A 524 4.02 -1.85 41.75
N PRO A 525 3.35 -2.23 40.65
CA PRO A 525 2.75 -3.54 40.54
C PRO A 525 3.73 -4.56 39.95
N GLY A 526 3.43 -5.84 40.19
CA GLY A 526 4.07 -6.99 39.53
C GLY A 526 3.03 -7.87 38.85
N MET A 527 3.33 -8.29 37.62
CA MET A 527 2.47 -9.20 36.86
C MET A 527 3.11 -10.59 36.78
N VAL A 528 2.39 -11.63 37.24
CA VAL A 528 2.89 -13.01 37.28
C VAL A 528 2.00 -13.89 36.40
N ARG A 529 2.60 -14.65 35.47
CA ARG A 529 1.82 -15.58 34.62
C ARG A 529 1.26 -16.72 35.48
N SER A 530 -0.03 -16.98 35.35
CA SER A 530 -0.77 -17.99 36.09
C SER A 530 -1.22 -19.12 35.15
N VAL A 531 -1.28 -20.34 35.69
CA VAL A 531 -1.91 -21.50 35.03
C VAL A 531 -3.43 -21.44 35.06
N ASP A 532 -4.01 -20.66 35.97
CA ASP A 532 -5.45 -20.43 36.05
C ASP A 532 -5.88 -19.39 34.99
N LYS A 533 -6.78 -19.80 34.09
CA LYS A 533 -7.26 -18.99 32.95
C LYS A 533 -8.52 -18.17 33.26
N HIS A 534 -8.95 -18.12 34.52
CA HIS A 534 -10.18 -17.43 34.95
C HIS A 534 -9.95 -16.08 35.65
N VAL A 535 -8.80 -15.45 35.42
CA VAL A 535 -8.45 -14.13 35.99
C VAL A 535 -8.86 -12.97 35.07
N ASN A 536 -9.13 -11.80 35.66
CA ASN A 536 -9.42 -10.58 34.91
C ASN A 536 -8.23 -10.17 34.01
N ASN A 537 -8.55 -9.46 32.93
CA ASN A 537 -7.53 -8.85 32.09
C ASN A 537 -6.90 -7.66 32.83
N ILE A 538 -5.58 -7.47 32.68
CA ILE A 538 -4.86 -6.35 33.29
C ILE A 538 -4.69 -5.24 32.25
N GLU A 539 -5.00 -4.00 32.60
CA GLU A 539 -4.79 -2.81 31.78
C GLU A 539 -3.30 -2.53 31.58
N LEU A 540 -2.93 -2.31 30.32
CA LEU A 540 -1.56 -2.10 29.87
C LEU A 540 -1.48 -0.87 28.95
N GLU A 541 -0.28 -0.29 28.88
CA GLU A 541 0.11 0.63 27.82
C GLU A 541 1.28 0.05 27.04
N ILE A 542 1.23 0.14 25.73
CA ILE A 542 2.32 -0.25 24.84
C ILE A 542 3.11 0.99 24.47
N TRP A 543 4.43 0.90 24.61
CA TRP A 543 5.39 1.95 24.26
C TRP A 543 6.44 1.42 23.29
N ALA A 544 6.87 2.25 22.35
CA ALA A 544 7.90 1.98 21.37
C ALA A 544 9.23 2.61 21.80
N LEU A 545 10.10 1.84 22.46
CA LEU A 545 11.40 2.31 22.95
C LEU A 545 12.50 2.07 21.90
N PRO A 546 13.40 3.04 21.60
CA PRO A 546 14.59 2.77 20.79
C PRO A 546 15.42 1.60 21.34
N LYS A 547 15.76 0.62 20.49
CA LYS A 547 16.60 -0.53 20.82
C LYS A 547 17.96 -0.11 21.35
N THR A 548 18.51 0.99 20.84
CA THR A 548 19.76 1.61 21.33
C THR A 548 19.68 2.02 22.79
N ASN A 549 18.49 2.36 23.28
CA ASN A 549 18.26 2.80 24.66
C ASN A 549 17.69 1.69 25.55
N PHE A 550 17.39 0.50 24.99
CA PHE A 550 16.79 -0.60 25.74
C PHE A 550 17.69 -1.11 26.87
N GLY A 551 19.01 -1.18 26.64
CA GLY A 551 19.99 -1.61 27.65
C GLY A 551 20.02 -0.70 28.89
N ASP A 552 19.98 0.61 28.67
CA ASP A 552 19.95 1.61 29.76
C ASP A 552 18.56 1.71 30.43
N PHE A 553 17.50 1.29 29.75
CA PHE A 553 16.18 1.15 30.37
C PHE A 553 16.14 -0.07 31.30
N ILE A 554 16.50 -1.26 30.80
CA ILE A 554 16.42 -2.50 31.57
C ILE A 554 17.39 -2.53 32.76
N SER A 555 18.54 -1.85 32.68
CA SER A 555 19.49 -1.75 33.79
C SER A 555 18.94 -1.01 35.01
N LYS A 556 17.84 -0.26 34.87
CA LYS A 556 17.16 0.46 35.96
C LYS A 556 15.98 -0.30 36.55
N ILE A 557 15.67 -1.49 36.05
CA ILE A 557 14.58 -2.33 36.55
C ILE A 557 15.11 -3.19 37.70
N PRO A 558 14.68 -2.93 38.95
CA PRO A 558 15.15 -3.68 40.11
C PRO A 558 14.39 -5.00 40.28
N GLU A 559 15.01 -5.94 41.00
CA GLU A 559 14.30 -7.10 41.57
C GLU A 559 13.06 -6.65 42.35
N PRO A 560 11.91 -7.35 42.27
CA PRO A 560 11.64 -8.60 41.54
C PRO A 560 11.09 -8.43 40.12
N LEU A 561 11.16 -7.20 39.58
CA LEU A 561 10.63 -6.91 38.26
C LEU A 561 11.57 -7.44 37.16
N SER A 562 10.97 -7.89 36.06
CA SER A 562 11.71 -8.39 34.89
C SER A 562 11.00 -7.99 33.61
N ILE A 563 11.73 -8.03 32.49
CA ILE A 563 11.13 -7.88 31.16
C ILE A 563 11.05 -9.25 30.50
N GLY A 564 9.83 -9.75 30.34
CA GLY A 564 9.54 -11.02 29.68
C GLY A 564 8.67 -10.83 28.45
N THR A 565 8.03 -11.90 28.01
CA THR A 565 7.04 -11.87 26.93
C THR A 565 5.63 -11.95 27.54
N ILE A 566 4.81 -10.93 27.29
CA ILE A 566 3.41 -10.85 27.70
C ILE A 566 2.55 -11.21 26.49
N GLU A 567 1.48 -11.96 26.76
CA GLU A 567 0.42 -12.28 25.80
C GLU A 567 -0.75 -11.31 26.05
N LEU A 568 -1.26 -10.70 24.99
CA LEU A 568 -2.33 -9.71 25.03
C LEU A 568 -3.69 -10.35 24.79
N GLU A 569 -4.78 -9.66 25.12
CA GLU A 569 -6.15 -10.16 24.91
C GLU A 569 -6.47 -10.45 23.44
N ASP A 570 -5.74 -9.84 22.50
CA ASP A 570 -5.84 -10.05 21.06
C ASP A 570 -5.05 -11.28 20.57
N GLY A 571 -4.39 -12.02 21.47
CA GLY A 571 -3.55 -13.19 21.18
C GLY A 571 -2.18 -12.86 20.56
N THR A 572 -1.80 -11.58 20.44
CA THR A 572 -0.40 -11.20 20.14
C THR A 572 0.46 -11.32 21.39
N SER A 573 1.78 -11.26 21.19
CA SER A 573 2.76 -11.20 22.27
C SER A 573 3.70 -10.02 22.10
N VAL A 574 4.12 -9.43 23.21
CA VAL A 574 4.98 -8.25 23.27
C VAL A 574 5.95 -8.36 24.43
N LYS A 575 7.10 -7.65 24.39
CA LYS A 575 7.93 -7.55 25.60
C LYS A 575 7.24 -6.69 26.64
N GLY A 576 7.47 -6.94 27.93
CA GLY A 576 6.98 -6.05 28.97
C GLY A 576 7.19 -6.57 30.38
N PHE A 577 6.69 -5.79 31.35
CA PHE A 577 6.92 -6.04 32.77
C PHE A 577 6.24 -7.32 33.26
N LEU A 578 7.06 -8.25 33.74
CA LEU A 578 6.67 -9.39 34.56
C LEU A 578 7.35 -9.29 35.92
N CYS A 579 6.97 -10.18 36.82
CA CYS A 579 7.52 -10.28 38.16
C CYS A 579 7.90 -11.73 38.48
N GLU A 580 8.94 -11.92 39.28
CA GLU A 580 9.31 -13.24 39.79
C GLU A 580 8.20 -13.84 40.66
N SER A 581 7.99 -15.15 40.57
CA SER A 581 6.83 -15.80 41.19
C SER A 581 6.83 -15.77 42.72
N TYR A 582 7.98 -15.56 43.39
CA TYR A 582 8.02 -15.53 44.85
C TYR A 582 7.18 -14.39 45.45
N VAL A 583 6.88 -13.35 44.66
CA VAL A 583 6.03 -12.23 45.12
C VAL A 583 4.61 -12.65 45.44
N THR A 584 4.12 -13.77 44.90
CA THR A 584 2.74 -14.24 45.14
C THR A 584 2.47 -14.60 46.60
N GLU A 585 3.52 -14.85 47.39
CA GLU A 585 3.42 -15.19 48.82
C GLU A 585 3.42 -13.97 49.74
N ARG A 586 3.86 -12.81 49.25
CA ARG A 586 4.16 -11.63 50.09
C ARG A 586 3.39 -10.38 49.66
N ALA A 587 3.16 -10.20 48.37
CA ALA A 587 2.52 -9.01 47.83
C ALA A 587 0.99 -9.10 47.89
N LYS A 588 0.32 -7.95 48.02
CA LYS A 588 -1.15 -7.88 48.00
C LYS A 588 -1.67 -8.24 46.62
N ASP A 589 -2.50 -9.29 46.52
CA ASP A 589 -3.20 -9.64 45.28
C ASP A 589 -4.25 -8.57 44.95
N ILE A 590 -4.11 -7.97 43.78
CA ILE A 590 -4.98 -6.93 43.22
C ILE A 590 -5.54 -7.36 41.85
N THR A 591 -5.52 -8.66 41.54
CA THR A 591 -5.95 -9.21 40.25
C THR A 591 -7.38 -8.82 39.90
N GLU A 592 -8.29 -8.77 40.89
CA GLU A 592 -9.68 -8.37 40.68
C GLU A 592 -9.82 -6.92 40.19
N LEU A 593 -8.90 -6.02 40.58
CA LEU A 593 -8.95 -4.61 40.15
C LEU A 593 -8.61 -4.46 38.67
N GLY A 594 -7.68 -5.28 38.15
CA GLY A 594 -7.24 -5.26 36.75
C GLY A 594 -6.54 -3.97 36.29
N ASP A 595 -6.49 -2.90 37.09
CA ASP A 595 -5.91 -1.62 36.72
C ASP A 595 -5.13 -1.02 37.90
N TRP A 596 -3.87 -0.67 37.65
CA TRP A 596 -3.01 -0.03 38.63
C TRP A 596 -3.52 1.36 39.06
N ARG A 597 -4.19 2.08 38.15
CA ARG A 597 -4.75 3.40 38.46
C ARG A 597 -5.91 3.30 39.44
N ILE A 598 -6.73 2.25 39.33
CA ILE A 598 -7.81 1.98 40.29
C ILE A 598 -7.21 1.68 41.67
N TYR A 599 -6.16 0.86 41.74
CA TYR A 599 -5.48 0.60 43.01
C TYR A 599 -4.92 1.88 43.66
N LEU A 600 -4.31 2.78 42.87
CA LEU A 600 -3.79 4.06 43.36
C LEU A 600 -4.88 5.08 43.73
N SER A 601 -6.12 4.93 43.26
CA SER A 601 -7.24 5.80 43.65
C SER A 601 -7.98 5.29 44.90
N ASP A 602 -7.89 3.99 45.17
CA ASP A 602 -8.58 3.31 46.29
C ASP A 602 -7.73 3.27 47.58
N GLY A 603 -6.46 3.70 47.53
CA GLY A 603 -5.53 3.78 48.67
C GLY A 603 -4.81 5.10 48.72
#